data_AF-A0A316FBY2-F1
#
_entry.id   AF-A0A316FBY2-F1
#
_cell.length_a   1.000
_cell.length_b   1.000
_cell.length_c   1.000
_cell.angle_alpha   90.00
_cell.angle_beta   90.00
_cell.angle_gamma   90.00
#
_symmetry.space_group_name_H-M   'P 1'
#
loop_
_entity.id
_entity.type
_entity.pdbx_description
1 polymer ?
#
loop_
_entity_poly.entity_id
_entity_poly.type
_entity_poly.pdbx_seq_one_letter_code
_entity_poly.pdbx_strand_id
1 'polypeptide(L)'
;MLNSLFTLLARAQKGIVLAELALAAVYIAVDVPRGGEVGKTLFPFTLALSLVAGLLWWIGMRHRPAALVQAANRRAFEAPPGPVPVLAFTTVAPFVTEKLSTTIDRVAQQTDPWWLDVLTSTLWVLALMLVARLVWRGAGVHLRPDGVHDRRIAGSLFVPWEALDAEEPPTTSHPIEVKLTYRHPELVQCRGLLRRRPEITAWNVDGAFLARAIQEYASNPEHRTAIGTEAELDRLRIAIAE
;
A
#
# COMPACT_ATOMS: atom_id res chain seq x y z
N MET A 1 3.10 -4.71 20.97
CA MET A 1 4.42 -4.37 20.38
C MET A 1 4.36 -4.20 18.85
N LEU A 2 3.85 -5.18 18.09
CA LEU A 2 3.74 -5.12 16.62
C LEU A 2 2.97 -3.90 16.07
N ASN A 3 1.83 -3.56 16.66
CA ASN A 3 1.03 -2.39 16.23
C ASN A 3 1.83 -1.08 16.29
N SER A 4 2.57 -0.86 17.39
CA SER A 4 3.40 0.34 17.57
C SER A 4 4.52 0.41 16.54
N LEU A 5 5.15 -0.72 16.23
CA LEU A 5 6.20 -0.81 15.21
C LEU A 5 5.65 -0.51 13.81
N PHE A 6 4.48 -1.06 13.44
CA PHE A 6 3.85 -0.77 12.16
C PHE A 6 3.42 0.69 12.03
N THR A 7 2.90 1.29 13.11
CA THR A 7 2.57 2.73 13.10
C THR A 7 3.82 3.60 12.92
N LEU A 8 4.94 3.25 13.57
CA LEU A 8 6.21 3.95 13.40
C LEU A 8 6.75 3.83 11.96
N LEU A 9 6.78 2.60 11.41
CA LEU A 9 7.19 2.36 10.02
C LEU A 9 6.33 3.14 9.04
N ALA A 10 5.02 3.16 9.26
CA ALA A 10 4.08 3.85 8.40
C ALA A 10 4.22 5.37 8.44
N ARG A 11 4.55 5.95 9.61
CA ARG A 11 4.89 7.37 9.75
C ARG A 11 6.21 7.72 9.07
N ALA A 12 7.21 6.85 9.20
CA ALA A 12 8.54 7.03 8.64
C ALA A 12 8.68 6.56 7.18
N GLN A 13 7.61 6.06 6.55
CA GLN A 13 7.66 5.34 5.27
C GLN A 13 8.44 6.07 4.16
N LYS A 14 8.25 7.39 4.03
CA LYS A 14 8.93 8.19 3.01
C LYS A 14 10.41 8.36 3.32
N GLY A 15 10.74 8.55 4.60
CA GLY A 15 12.12 8.65 5.07
C GLY A 15 12.87 7.33 4.88
N ILE A 16 12.23 6.19 5.15
CA ILE A 16 12.80 4.85 4.94
C ILE A 16 13.10 4.62 3.46
N VAL A 17 12.13 4.88 2.56
CA VAL A 17 12.34 4.74 1.11
C VAL A 17 13.48 5.64 0.62
N LEU A 18 13.54 6.90 1.06
CA LEU A 18 14.62 7.81 0.69
C LEU A 18 15.99 7.34 1.21
N ALA A 19 16.04 6.86 2.45
CA ALA A 19 17.27 6.34 3.06
C ALA A 19 17.78 5.08 2.33
N GLU A 20 16.88 4.16 1.97
CA GLU A 20 17.25 2.96 1.20
C GLU A 20 17.70 3.30 -0.22
N LEU A 21 17.04 4.24 -0.91
CA LEU A 21 17.48 4.71 -2.23
C LEU A 21 18.88 5.36 -2.16
N ALA A 22 19.14 6.16 -1.12
CA ALA A 22 20.45 6.76 -0.91
C ALA A 22 21.51 5.70 -0.62
N LEU A 23 21.20 4.71 0.22
CA LEU A 23 22.10 3.59 0.54
C LEU A 23 22.40 2.75 -0.71
N ALA A 24 21.40 2.46 -1.53
CA ALA A 24 21.54 1.74 -2.80
C ALA A 24 22.47 2.50 -3.77
N ALA A 25 22.30 3.81 -3.89
CA ALA A 25 23.16 4.64 -4.74
C ALA A 25 24.62 4.64 -4.26
N VAL A 26 24.84 4.77 -2.95
CA VAL A 26 26.19 4.69 -2.34
C VAL A 26 26.80 3.31 -2.58
N TYR A 27 26.02 2.24 -2.38
CA TYR A 27 26.48 0.88 -2.63
C TYR A 27 26.95 0.70 -4.09
N ILE A 28 26.14 1.11 -5.08
CA ILE A 28 26.49 0.97 -6.50
C ILE A 28 27.76 1.77 -6.82
N ALA A 29 27.87 3.00 -6.32
CA ALA A 29 29.04 3.85 -6.55
C ALA A 29 30.34 3.25 -5.98
N VAL A 30 30.24 2.40 -4.97
CA VAL A 30 31.39 1.76 -4.30
C VAL A 30 31.70 0.38 -4.87
N ASP A 31 30.69 -0.38 -5.27
CA ASP A 31 30.80 -1.77 -5.72
C ASP A 31 31.32 -1.87 -7.16
N VAL A 32 30.83 -1.01 -8.07
CA VAL A 32 31.21 -1.01 -9.50
C VAL A 32 32.71 -0.79 -9.70
N PRO A 33 33.38 0.20 -9.07
CA PRO A 33 34.83 0.38 -9.24
C PRO A 33 35.68 -0.77 -8.69
N ARG A 34 35.09 -1.65 -7.85
CA ARG A 34 35.76 -2.79 -7.23
C ARG A 34 35.38 -4.13 -7.87
N GLY A 35 34.71 -4.11 -9.01
CA GLY A 35 34.33 -5.32 -9.73
C GLY A 35 33.43 -6.27 -8.93
N GLY A 36 32.55 -5.72 -8.08
CA GLY A 36 31.53 -6.51 -7.38
C GLY A 36 32.01 -7.25 -6.12
N GLU A 37 33.22 -6.99 -5.62
CA GLU A 37 33.72 -7.67 -4.39
C GLU A 37 32.94 -7.27 -3.13
N VAL A 38 32.48 -6.03 -3.06
CA VAL A 38 31.71 -5.52 -1.93
C VAL A 38 30.35 -6.22 -1.89
N GLY A 39 29.73 -6.40 -3.06
CA GLY A 39 28.49 -7.14 -3.20
C GLY A 39 28.56 -8.56 -2.72
N LYS A 40 29.58 -9.31 -3.13
CA LYS A 40 29.77 -10.70 -2.66
C LYS A 40 29.86 -10.80 -1.14
N THR A 41 30.49 -9.80 -0.51
CA THR A 41 30.69 -9.77 0.95
C THR A 41 29.42 -9.37 1.70
N LEU A 42 28.65 -8.41 1.17
CA LEU A 42 27.43 -7.90 1.80
C LEU A 42 26.17 -8.71 1.46
N PHE A 43 26.20 -9.49 0.38
CA PHE A 43 25.09 -10.33 -0.08
C PHE A 43 24.41 -11.17 1.00
N PRO A 44 25.12 -11.93 1.87
CA PRO A 44 24.44 -12.72 2.89
C PRO A 44 23.66 -11.86 3.90
N PHE A 45 24.16 -10.65 4.21
CA PHE A 45 23.49 -9.73 5.12
C PHE A 45 22.26 -9.08 4.49
N THR A 46 22.36 -8.66 3.23
CA THR A 46 21.22 -8.09 2.50
C THR A 46 20.14 -9.15 2.28
N LEU A 47 20.53 -10.39 1.93
CA LEU A 47 19.61 -11.51 1.80
C LEU A 47 18.90 -11.81 3.14
N ALA A 48 19.64 -11.88 4.25
CA ALA A 48 19.05 -12.11 5.57
C ALA A 48 18.05 -11.00 5.94
N LEU A 49 18.38 -9.74 5.71
CA LEU A 49 17.50 -8.61 5.95
C LEU A 49 16.24 -8.67 5.07
N SER A 50 16.39 -8.98 3.78
CA SER A 50 15.27 -9.16 2.85
C SER A 50 14.37 -10.33 3.24
N LEU A 51 14.92 -11.43 3.76
CA LEU A 51 14.12 -12.56 4.27
C LEU A 51 13.32 -12.17 5.51
N VAL A 52 13.92 -11.42 6.44
CA VAL A 52 13.21 -10.89 7.61
C VAL A 52 12.12 -9.91 7.19
N ALA A 53 12.43 -8.98 6.27
CA ALA A 53 11.46 -8.04 5.72
C ALA A 53 10.31 -8.75 4.99
N GLY A 54 10.63 -9.79 4.21
CA GLY A 54 9.66 -10.63 3.51
C GLY A 54 8.76 -11.43 4.47
N LEU A 55 9.32 -11.95 5.56
CA LEU A 55 8.55 -12.62 6.62
C LEU A 55 7.63 -11.63 7.34
N LEU A 56 8.13 -10.45 7.71
CA LEU A 56 7.32 -9.38 8.30
C LEU A 56 6.25 -8.88 7.33
N TRP A 57 6.55 -8.83 6.03
CA TRP A 57 5.60 -8.49 4.98
C TRP A 57 4.48 -9.52 4.91
N TRP A 58 4.84 -10.81 4.91
CA TRP A 58 3.88 -11.92 4.93
C TRP A 58 2.98 -11.89 6.18
N ILE A 59 3.56 -11.67 7.36
CA ILE A 59 2.82 -11.51 8.61
C ILE A 59 1.92 -10.27 8.55
N GLY A 60 2.45 -9.15 8.07
CA GLY A 60 1.73 -7.88 7.92
C GLY A 60 0.56 -7.97 6.94
N MET A 61 0.67 -8.75 5.86
CA MET A 61 -0.43 -9.00 4.92
C MET A 61 -1.61 -9.76 5.54
N ARG A 62 -1.35 -10.53 6.61
CA ARG A 62 -2.36 -11.23 7.40
C ARG A 62 -2.92 -10.37 8.53
N HIS A 63 -2.13 -9.45 9.07
CA HIS A 63 -2.56 -8.56 10.15
C HIS A 63 -3.35 -7.38 9.61
N ARG A 64 -4.68 -7.41 9.80
CA ARG A 64 -5.58 -6.33 9.37
C ARG A 64 -6.33 -5.81 10.58
N PRO A 65 -5.94 -4.65 11.12
CA PRO A 65 -6.62 -4.12 12.27
C PRO A 65 -8.06 -3.75 11.88
N ALA A 66 -9.02 -4.12 12.72
CA ALA A 66 -10.39 -3.61 12.67
C ALA A 66 -10.43 -2.17 13.21
N ALA A 67 -9.68 -1.27 12.58
CA ALA A 67 -9.54 0.10 13.03
C ALA A 67 -9.37 1.04 11.83
N LEU A 68 -10.06 2.17 11.91
CA LEU A 68 -9.79 3.35 11.11
C LEU A 68 -9.03 4.39 11.94
N VAL A 69 -8.30 5.26 11.25
CA VAL A 69 -7.60 6.40 11.85
C VAL A 69 -8.09 7.70 11.23
N GLN A 70 -8.09 8.77 12.03
CA GLN A 70 -8.39 10.11 11.52
C GLN A 70 -7.26 10.58 10.59
N ALA A 71 -7.62 11.10 9.41
CA ALA A 71 -6.64 11.71 8.52
C ALA A 71 -6.11 13.01 9.15
N ALA A 72 -4.79 13.16 9.28
CA ALA A 72 -4.18 14.35 9.90
C ALA A 72 -4.51 15.67 9.18
N ASN A 73 -4.70 15.62 7.85
CA ASN A 73 -4.83 16.81 7.01
C ASN A 73 -6.18 16.92 6.30
N ARG A 74 -7.16 16.05 6.59
CA ARG A 74 -8.45 15.99 5.88
C ARG A 74 -9.56 15.56 6.82
N ARG A 75 -10.80 16.02 6.58
CA ARG A 75 -11.99 15.45 7.24
C ARG A 75 -12.33 14.11 6.60
N ALA A 76 -11.62 13.07 7.01
CA ALA A 76 -11.79 11.71 6.54
C ALA A 76 -11.32 10.71 7.59
N PHE A 77 -11.90 9.52 7.57
CA PHE A 77 -11.31 8.34 8.18
C PHE A 77 -10.55 7.55 7.13
N GLU A 78 -9.34 7.13 7.45
CA GLU A 78 -8.47 6.39 6.54
C GLU A 78 -8.15 5.03 7.15
N ALA A 79 -7.96 4.04 6.28
CA ALA A 79 -7.29 2.82 6.70
C ALA A 79 -5.88 3.19 7.22
N PRO A 80 -5.42 2.58 8.33
CA PRO A 80 -4.09 2.80 8.85
C PRO A 80 -3.06 2.58 7.73
N PRO A 81 -2.03 3.43 7.60
CA PRO A 81 -1.01 3.19 6.60
C PRO A 81 -0.32 1.86 6.93
N GLY A 82 -0.48 0.88 6.03
CA GLY A 82 0.05 -0.46 6.24
C GLY A 82 1.56 -0.51 6.00
N PRO A 83 2.30 -1.37 6.72
CA PRO A 83 3.74 -1.53 6.52
C PRO A 83 4.07 -2.23 5.18
N VAL A 84 3.07 -2.84 4.54
CA VAL A 84 3.21 -3.71 3.38
C VAL A 84 4.00 -3.07 2.22
N PRO A 85 3.67 -1.86 1.72
CA PRO A 85 4.42 -1.25 0.63
C PRO A 85 5.88 -0.94 1.00
N VAL A 86 6.13 -0.56 2.26
CA VAL A 86 7.50 -0.29 2.76
C VAL A 86 8.29 -1.58 2.83
N LEU A 87 7.73 -2.63 3.42
CA LEU A 87 8.40 -3.92 3.53
C LEU A 87 8.63 -4.57 2.15
N ALA A 88 7.69 -4.43 1.22
CA ALA A 88 7.87 -4.85 -0.16
C ALA A 88 9.02 -4.07 -0.84
N PHE A 89 9.11 -2.75 -0.60
CA PHE A 89 10.20 -1.94 -1.11
C PHE A 89 11.56 -2.38 -0.52
N THR A 90 11.66 -2.51 0.80
CA THR A 90 12.85 -2.99 1.52
C THR A 90 13.28 -4.39 1.07
N THR A 91 12.33 -5.26 0.73
CA THR A 91 12.63 -6.61 0.25
C THR A 91 13.19 -6.57 -1.17
N VAL A 92 12.63 -5.74 -2.05
CA VAL A 92 12.97 -5.73 -3.49
C VAL A 92 14.19 -4.86 -3.80
N ALA A 93 14.38 -3.74 -3.10
CA ALA A 93 15.43 -2.77 -3.39
C ALA A 93 16.86 -3.37 -3.42
N PRO A 94 17.27 -4.25 -2.49
CA PRO A 94 18.60 -4.84 -2.53
C PRO A 94 18.84 -5.69 -3.78
N PHE A 95 17.85 -6.48 -4.21
CA PHE A 95 17.96 -7.31 -5.42
C PHE A 95 18.10 -6.44 -6.68
N VAL A 96 17.34 -5.35 -6.76
CA VAL A 96 17.46 -4.40 -7.89
C VAL A 96 18.83 -3.74 -7.89
N THR A 97 19.34 -3.39 -6.73
CA THR A 97 20.65 -2.74 -6.56
C THR A 97 21.78 -3.66 -7.04
N GLU A 98 21.80 -4.91 -6.58
CA GLU A 98 22.78 -5.92 -6.99
C GLU A 98 22.67 -6.24 -8.49
N LYS A 99 21.45 -6.44 -8.98
CA LYS A 99 21.19 -6.72 -10.40
C LYS A 99 21.66 -5.56 -11.30
N LEU A 100 21.48 -4.32 -10.86
CA LEU A 100 21.95 -3.15 -11.59
C LEU A 100 23.48 -3.07 -11.58
N SER A 101 24.13 -3.29 -10.44
CA SER A 101 25.60 -3.34 -10.32
C SER A 101 26.21 -4.36 -11.29
N THR A 102 25.74 -5.60 -11.24
CA THR A 102 26.22 -6.68 -12.13
C THR A 102 25.95 -6.41 -13.61
N THR A 103 24.85 -5.73 -13.93
CA THR A 103 24.54 -5.34 -15.31
C THR A 103 25.50 -4.29 -15.82
N ILE A 104 25.83 -3.28 -14.99
CA ILE A 104 26.81 -2.24 -15.34
C ILE A 104 28.17 -2.87 -15.64
N ASP A 105 28.64 -3.79 -14.78
CA ASP A 105 29.91 -4.47 -14.96
C ASP A 105 29.95 -5.31 -16.26
N ARG A 106 28.89 -6.07 -16.55
CA ARG A 106 28.80 -6.87 -17.79
C ARG A 106 28.74 -6.04 -19.06
N VAL A 107 28.01 -4.92 -19.02
CA VAL A 107 27.96 -3.96 -20.14
C VAL A 107 29.34 -3.33 -20.34
N ALA A 108 30.04 -2.96 -19.27
CA ALA A 108 31.39 -2.41 -19.34
C ALA A 108 32.42 -3.43 -19.91
N GLN A 109 32.26 -4.71 -19.57
CA GLN A 109 33.11 -5.80 -20.05
C GLN A 109 32.72 -6.34 -21.44
N GLN A 110 31.66 -5.80 -22.06
CA GLN A 110 31.11 -6.26 -23.35
C GLN A 110 30.85 -7.77 -23.40
N THR A 111 30.39 -8.35 -22.29
CA THR A 111 30.10 -9.78 -22.22
C THR A 111 28.75 -10.07 -22.86
N ASP A 112 28.70 -10.92 -23.89
CA ASP A 112 27.44 -11.31 -24.53
C ASP A 112 26.66 -12.35 -23.69
N PRO A 113 25.32 -12.25 -23.57
CA PRO A 113 24.41 -11.25 -24.15
C PRO A 113 23.99 -10.14 -23.13
N TRP A 114 24.74 -9.04 -23.07
CA TRP A 114 24.47 -7.90 -22.18
C TRP A 114 23.07 -7.28 -22.32
N TRP A 115 22.43 -7.37 -23.49
CA TRP A 115 21.11 -6.79 -23.73
C TRP A 115 20.00 -7.45 -22.90
N LEU A 116 20.10 -8.75 -22.59
CA LEU A 116 19.16 -9.44 -21.70
C LEU A 116 19.27 -8.92 -20.27
N ASP A 117 20.49 -8.65 -19.81
CA ASP A 117 20.73 -8.06 -18.50
C ASP A 117 20.18 -6.63 -18.41
N VAL A 118 20.38 -5.81 -19.46
CA VAL A 118 19.79 -4.46 -19.54
C VAL A 118 18.26 -4.52 -19.50
N LEU A 119 17.64 -5.42 -20.28
CA LEU A 119 16.19 -5.58 -20.32
C LEU A 119 15.64 -5.99 -18.94
N THR A 120 16.22 -7.02 -18.33
CA THR A 120 15.78 -7.51 -17.02
C THR A 120 15.99 -6.47 -15.91
N SER A 121 17.13 -5.77 -15.90
CA SER A 121 17.39 -4.67 -14.96
C SER A 121 16.40 -3.53 -15.12
N THR A 122 16.05 -3.18 -16.36
CA THR A 122 15.02 -2.16 -16.64
C THR A 122 13.67 -2.56 -16.04
N LEU A 123 13.24 -3.81 -16.22
CA LEU A 123 11.98 -4.32 -15.65
C LEU A 123 11.99 -4.27 -14.12
N TRP A 124 13.11 -4.61 -13.49
CA TRP A 124 13.27 -4.54 -12.04
C TRP A 124 13.23 -3.10 -11.50
N VAL A 125 13.89 -2.16 -12.17
CA VAL A 125 13.83 -0.73 -11.82
C VAL A 125 12.40 -0.21 -11.97
N LEU A 126 11.69 -0.57 -13.04
CA LEU A 126 10.29 -0.20 -13.22
C LEU A 126 9.40 -0.76 -12.11
N ALA A 127 9.60 -2.02 -11.71
CA ALA A 127 8.88 -2.63 -10.60
C ALA A 127 9.17 -1.88 -9.28
N LEU A 128 10.44 -1.55 -8.99
CA LEU A 128 10.82 -0.79 -7.80
C LEU A 128 10.21 0.61 -7.79
N MET A 129 10.23 1.31 -8.92
CA MET A 129 9.57 2.62 -9.09
C MET A 129 8.06 2.54 -8.86
N LEU A 130 7.41 1.45 -9.31
CA LEU A 130 5.99 1.22 -9.07
C LEU A 130 5.72 1.07 -7.56
N VAL A 131 6.51 0.28 -6.84
CA VAL A 131 6.38 0.12 -5.39
C VAL A 131 6.64 1.44 -4.66
N ALA A 132 7.69 2.17 -5.01
CA ALA A 132 7.98 3.49 -4.44
C ALA A 132 6.82 4.48 -4.64
N ARG A 133 6.20 4.46 -5.84
CA ARG A 133 5.02 5.27 -6.14
C ARG A 133 3.82 4.90 -5.25
N LEU A 134 3.66 3.63 -4.87
CA LEU A 134 2.61 3.19 -3.94
C LEU A 134 2.82 3.75 -2.55
N VAL A 135 4.04 3.64 -2.03
CA VAL A 135 4.42 4.23 -0.74
C VAL A 135 4.14 5.73 -0.74
N TRP A 136 4.47 6.42 -1.83
CA TRP A 136 4.34 7.87 -1.90
C TRP A 136 2.91 8.38 -2.08
N ARG A 137 2.11 7.74 -2.96
CA ARG A 137 0.74 8.18 -3.24
C ARG A 137 -0.21 7.90 -2.08
N GLY A 138 0.08 6.89 -1.26
CA GLY A 138 -0.87 6.32 -0.31
C GLY A 138 -1.99 5.58 -1.04
N ALA A 139 -2.05 4.27 -0.88
CA ALA A 139 -3.16 3.45 -1.34
C ALA A 139 -4.02 3.07 -0.14
N GLY A 140 -5.33 3.02 -0.34
CA GLY A 140 -6.27 2.68 0.72
C GLY A 140 -7.64 3.32 0.56
N VAL A 141 -8.51 2.96 1.50
CA VAL A 141 -9.89 3.43 1.57
C VAL A 141 -9.97 4.62 2.51
N HIS A 142 -10.69 5.64 2.06
CA HIS A 142 -10.98 6.86 2.80
C HIS A 142 -12.50 7.00 2.88
N LEU A 143 -13.05 7.01 4.10
CA LEU A 143 -14.43 7.40 4.34
C LEU A 143 -14.45 8.91 4.51
N ARG A 144 -15.25 9.60 3.69
CA ARG A 144 -15.41 11.05 3.71
C ARG A 144 -16.88 11.41 3.87
N PRO A 145 -17.21 12.64 4.31
CA PRO A 145 -18.59 13.08 4.37
C PRO A 145 -19.36 12.95 3.04
N ASP A 146 -18.67 13.10 1.91
CA ASP A 146 -19.23 13.01 0.56
C ASP A 146 -19.33 11.58 0.00
N GLY A 147 -18.62 10.61 0.59
CA GLY A 147 -18.67 9.23 0.11
C GLY A 147 -17.46 8.40 0.51
N VAL A 148 -17.36 7.23 -0.11
CA VAL A 148 -16.24 6.32 0.03
C VAL A 148 -15.27 6.51 -1.12
N HIS A 149 -14.01 6.76 -0.81
CA HIS A 149 -12.94 6.95 -1.80
C HIS A 149 -11.87 5.87 -1.64
N ASP A 150 -11.75 4.99 -2.63
CA ASP A 150 -10.74 3.94 -2.68
C ASP A 150 -9.65 4.32 -3.70
N ARG A 151 -8.43 4.47 -3.21
CA ARG A 151 -7.27 4.81 -4.02
C ARG A 151 -6.39 3.59 -4.25
N ARG A 152 -6.24 3.21 -5.52
CA ARG A 152 -5.46 2.04 -5.96
C ARG A 152 -4.22 2.42 -6.75
N ILE A 153 -3.40 1.41 -7.03
CA ILE A 153 -2.19 1.52 -7.86
C ILE A 153 -2.49 2.15 -9.22
N ALA A 154 -3.51 1.64 -9.88
CA ALA A 154 -3.83 1.92 -11.28
C ALA A 154 -5.03 2.87 -11.45
N GLY A 155 -5.55 3.46 -10.38
CA GLY A 155 -6.74 4.31 -10.45
C GLY A 155 -7.31 4.71 -9.11
N SER A 156 -8.49 5.31 -9.15
CA SER A 156 -9.29 5.65 -7.97
C SER A 156 -10.76 5.37 -8.24
N LEU A 157 -11.46 4.92 -7.21
CA LEU A 157 -12.91 4.70 -7.19
C LEU A 157 -13.51 5.64 -6.14
N PHE A 158 -14.48 6.45 -6.54
CA PHE A 158 -15.26 7.27 -5.63
C PHE A 158 -16.73 6.86 -5.73
N VAL A 159 -17.30 6.53 -4.58
CA VAL A 159 -18.68 6.08 -4.41
C VAL A 159 -19.37 7.08 -3.49
N PRO A 160 -20.23 7.96 -4.01
CA PRO A 160 -21.08 8.81 -3.18
C PRO A 160 -21.95 7.96 -2.25
N TRP A 161 -22.27 8.46 -1.05
CA TRP A 161 -23.14 7.71 -0.13
C TRP A 161 -24.53 7.44 -0.72
N GLU A 162 -25.00 8.34 -1.58
CA GLU A 162 -26.28 8.24 -2.31
C GLU A 162 -26.27 7.13 -3.36
N ALA A 163 -25.08 6.66 -3.78
CA ALA A 163 -24.94 5.57 -4.72
C ALA A 163 -25.16 4.20 -4.08
N LEU A 164 -24.95 4.09 -2.77
CA LEU A 164 -25.05 2.85 -2.02
C LEU A 164 -26.50 2.47 -1.76
N ASP A 165 -26.76 1.17 -1.78
CA ASP A 165 -28.00 0.63 -1.23
C ASP A 165 -27.85 0.49 0.28
N ALA A 166 -28.72 1.17 1.04
CA ALA A 166 -28.71 1.10 2.51
C ALA A 166 -29.48 -0.13 3.04
N GLU A 167 -30.33 -0.75 2.22
CA GLU A 167 -31.12 -1.93 2.59
C GLU A 167 -30.31 -3.22 2.43
N GLU A 168 -29.41 -3.26 1.43
CA GLU A 168 -28.57 -4.42 1.17
C GLU A 168 -27.15 -4.21 1.72
N PRO A 169 -26.76 -4.90 2.80
CA PRO A 169 -25.48 -4.65 3.45
C PRO A 169 -24.29 -5.07 2.57
N PRO A 170 -23.19 -4.30 2.57
CA PRO A 170 -21.93 -4.68 1.94
C PRO A 170 -21.49 -6.07 2.37
N THR A 171 -21.10 -6.90 1.40
CA THR A 171 -20.65 -8.28 1.65
C THR A 171 -19.15 -8.38 1.45
N THR A 172 -18.50 -9.24 2.25
CA THR A 172 -17.06 -9.50 2.11
C THR A 172 -16.88 -10.86 1.45
N SER A 173 -16.54 -10.88 0.15
CA SER A 173 -16.25 -12.13 -0.59
C SER A 173 -14.86 -12.67 -0.25
N HIS A 174 -13.91 -11.76 -0.02
CA HIS A 174 -12.53 -12.06 0.34
C HIS A 174 -12.08 -11.10 1.43
N PRO A 175 -11.17 -11.48 2.35
CA PRO A 175 -10.72 -10.59 3.41
C PRO A 175 -10.15 -9.22 2.98
N ILE A 176 -9.77 -9.04 1.70
CA ILE A 176 -9.29 -7.75 1.14
C ILE A 176 -10.34 -7.05 0.28
N GLU A 177 -11.49 -7.64 0.03
CA GLU A 177 -12.49 -7.14 -0.92
C GLU A 177 -13.83 -6.97 -0.23
N VAL A 178 -14.30 -5.73 -0.20
CA VAL A 178 -15.65 -5.38 0.26
C VAL A 178 -16.48 -5.11 -0.97
N LYS A 179 -17.44 -5.98 -1.26
CA LYS A 179 -18.38 -5.81 -2.36
C LYS A 179 -19.51 -4.90 -1.92
N LEU A 180 -19.66 -3.79 -2.64
CA LEU A 180 -20.76 -2.85 -2.42
C LEU A 180 -21.95 -3.19 -3.32
N THR A 181 -23.15 -2.99 -2.78
CA THR A 181 -24.39 -2.97 -3.56
C THR A 181 -24.75 -1.53 -3.86
N TYR A 182 -25.09 -1.25 -5.13
CA TYR A 182 -25.39 0.10 -5.60
C TYR A 182 -26.85 0.24 -5.98
N ARG A 183 -27.51 1.25 -5.41
CA ARG A 183 -28.83 1.71 -5.84
C ARG A 183 -28.72 2.62 -7.07
N HIS A 184 -27.69 3.45 -7.13
CA HIS A 184 -27.43 4.42 -8.22
C HIS A 184 -26.00 4.25 -8.79
N PRO A 185 -25.73 3.16 -9.55
CA PRO A 185 -24.39 2.87 -10.08
C PRO A 185 -23.85 3.95 -11.03
N GLU A 186 -24.71 4.76 -11.63
CA GLU A 186 -24.36 5.90 -12.49
C GLU A 186 -23.63 7.04 -11.76
N LEU A 187 -23.79 7.13 -10.44
CA LEU A 187 -23.11 8.14 -9.61
C LEU A 187 -21.67 7.74 -9.26
N VAL A 188 -21.31 6.47 -9.47
CA VAL A 188 -19.98 5.94 -9.14
C VAL A 188 -18.94 6.46 -10.12
N GLN A 189 -17.92 7.13 -9.59
CA GLN A 189 -16.85 7.71 -10.39
C GLN A 189 -15.61 6.82 -10.35
N CYS A 190 -15.25 6.25 -11.49
CA CYS A 190 -14.01 5.51 -11.67
C CYS A 190 -13.01 6.35 -12.47
N ARG A 191 -11.74 6.40 -12.03
CA ARG A 191 -10.64 7.04 -12.77
C ARG A 191 -9.46 6.08 -12.90
N GLY A 192 -8.77 6.12 -14.04
CA GLY A 192 -7.60 5.28 -14.33
C GLY A 192 -7.95 3.96 -15.01
N LEU A 193 -7.07 2.96 -14.91
CA LEU A 193 -7.19 1.65 -15.56
C LEU A 193 -8.01 0.65 -14.72
N LEU A 194 -8.95 1.15 -13.91
CA LEU A 194 -9.85 0.30 -13.15
C LEU A 194 -10.91 -0.27 -14.10
N ARG A 195 -10.94 -1.60 -14.25
CA ARG A 195 -12.16 -2.26 -14.73
C ARG A 195 -13.28 -1.93 -13.74
N ARG A 196 -14.46 -1.55 -14.24
CA ARG A 196 -15.67 -1.26 -13.43
C ARG A 196 -15.98 -2.48 -12.55
N ARG A 197 -15.44 -2.50 -11.34
CA ARG A 197 -15.68 -3.53 -10.33
C ARG A 197 -16.33 -2.86 -9.14
N PRO A 198 -17.42 -3.43 -8.59
CA PRO A 198 -18.13 -2.88 -7.45
C PRO A 198 -17.42 -3.10 -6.11
N GLU A 199 -16.21 -3.67 -6.13
CA GLU A 199 -15.44 -4.02 -4.94
C GLU A 199 -14.59 -2.84 -4.51
N ILE A 200 -14.47 -2.61 -3.20
CA ILE A 200 -13.48 -1.76 -2.56
C ILE A 200 -12.36 -2.63 -1.99
N THR A 201 -11.11 -2.17 -2.08
CA THR A 201 -9.98 -2.95 -1.56
C THR A 201 -9.54 -2.54 -0.15
N ALA A 202 -9.76 -3.43 0.82
CA ALA A 202 -9.40 -3.30 2.23
C ALA A 202 -7.99 -3.81 2.54
N TRP A 203 -6.95 -3.23 1.91
CA TRP A 203 -5.56 -3.72 2.07
C TRP A 203 -5.03 -3.65 3.51
N ASN A 204 -5.38 -2.60 4.26
CA ASN A 204 -4.78 -2.28 5.56
C ASN A 204 -5.80 -2.24 6.70
N VAL A 205 -7.03 -2.69 6.46
CA VAL A 205 -8.13 -2.71 7.43
C VAL A 205 -8.87 -4.02 7.29
N ASP A 206 -9.47 -4.51 8.37
CA ASP A 206 -10.33 -5.69 8.27
C ASP A 206 -11.53 -5.41 7.35
N GLY A 207 -11.78 -6.32 6.40
CA GLY A 207 -12.82 -6.14 5.39
C GLY A 207 -14.24 -6.13 5.98
N ALA A 208 -14.49 -7.00 6.97
CA ALA A 208 -15.80 -7.07 7.63
C ALA A 208 -16.06 -5.83 8.48
N PHE A 209 -15.05 -5.35 9.21
CA PHE A 209 -15.10 -4.07 9.92
C PHE A 209 -15.41 -2.91 8.96
N LEU A 210 -14.71 -2.83 7.83
CA LEU A 210 -14.94 -1.79 6.83
C LEU A 210 -16.35 -1.87 6.23
N ALA A 211 -16.83 -3.08 5.92
CA ALA A 211 -18.18 -3.32 5.42
C ALA A 211 -19.25 -2.81 6.39
N ARG A 212 -19.12 -3.13 7.69
CA ARG A 212 -20.01 -2.62 8.76
C ARG A 212 -19.95 -1.11 8.89
N ALA A 213 -18.75 -0.52 8.85
CA ALA A 213 -18.60 0.93 8.90
C ALA A 213 -19.28 1.63 7.72
N ILE A 214 -19.16 1.07 6.51
CA ILE A 214 -19.84 1.61 5.32
C ILE A 214 -21.36 1.48 5.47
N GLN A 215 -21.85 0.33 5.94
CA GLN A 215 -23.27 0.12 6.18
C GLN A 215 -23.84 1.13 7.17
N GLU A 216 -23.14 1.32 8.30
CA GLU A 216 -23.54 2.24 9.36
C GLU A 216 -23.74 3.67 8.82
N TYR A 217 -22.81 4.17 8.00
CA TYR A 217 -22.96 5.49 7.37
C TYR A 217 -23.97 5.52 6.22
N ALA A 218 -24.16 4.41 5.52
CA ALA A 218 -25.20 4.30 4.49
C ALA A 218 -26.60 4.39 5.12
N SER A 219 -26.84 3.69 6.23
CA SER A 219 -28.12 3.65 6.95
C SER A 219 -28.39 4.90 7.80
N ASN A 220 -27.36 5.59 8.31
CA ASN A 220 -27.50 6.76 9.20
C ASN A 220 -26.85 8.04 8.61
N PRO A 221 -27.54 8.76 7.69
CA PRO A 221 -26.97 9.90 6.97
C PRO A 221 -26.50 11.07 7.83
N GLU A 222 -27.14 11.30 8.98
CA GLU A 222 -26.85 12.37 9.92
C GLU A 222 -25.40 12.34 10.44
N HIS A 223 -24.82 11.15 10.56
CA HIS A 223 -23.46 10.96 11.06
C HIS A 223 -22.37 11.24 10.01
N ARG A 224 -22.73 11.27 8.71
CA ARG A 224 -21.75 11.48 7.62
C ARG A 224 -20.99 12.79 7.75
N THR A 225 -21.66 13.85 8.24
CA THR A 225 -21.04 15.17 8.39
C THR A 225 -19.96 15.22 9.48
N ALA A 226 -20.04 14.32 10.46
CA ALA A 226 -19.09 14.19 11.55
C ALA A 226 -17.86 13.32 11.20
N ILE A 227 -17.86 12.68 10.01
CA ILE A 227 -16.74 11.86 9.52
C ILE A 227 -15.44 12.68 9.52
N GLY A 228 -14.39 12.09 10.08
CA GLY A 228 -13.09 12.73 10.24
C GLY A 228 -12.92 13.50 11.54
N THR A 229 -13.83 13.36 12.52
CA THR A 229 -13.65 13.82 13.90
C THR A 229 -13.32 12.65 14.83
N GLU A 230 -12.59 12.91 15.93
CA GLU A 230 -12.23 11.87 16.90
C GLU A 230 -13.45 11.31 17.63
N ALA A 231 -14.38 12.19 18.05
CA ALA A 231 -15.61 11.78 18.72
C ALA A 231 -16.47 10.83 17.85
N GLU A 232 -16.57 11.11 16.54
CA GLU A 232 -17.30 10.23 15.62
C GLU A 232 -16.58 8.90 15.40
N LEU A 233 -15.24 8.89 15.41
CA LEU A 233 -14.47 7.64 15.30
C LEU A 233 -14.71 6.73 16.52
N ASP A 234 -14.79 7.30 17.72
CA ASP A 234 -15.09 6.56 18.94
C ASP A 234 -16.53 6.06 18.95
N ARG A 235 -17.49 6.88 18.54
CA ARG A 235 -18.89 6.47 18.36
C ARG A 235 -19.03 5.32 17.36
N LEU A 236 -18.31 5.39 16.24
CA LEU A 236 -18.30 4.33 15.22
C LEU A 236 -17.76 3.02 15.78
N ARG A 237 -16.69 3.06 16.57
CA ARG A 237 -16.11 1.87 17.20
C ARG A 237 -17.09 1.20 18.16
N ILE A 238 -17.83 1.99 18.94
CA ILE A 238 -18.85 1.46 19.86
C ILE A 238 -19.98 0.80 19.05
N ALA A 239 -20.51 1.49 18.04
CA ALA A 239 -21.63 0.99 17.22
C ALA A 239 -21.31 -0.32 16.47
N ILE A 240 -20.07 -0.53 16.04
CA ILE A 240 -19.66 -1.74 15.29
C ILE A 240 -19.29 -2.92 16.23
N ALA A 241 -18.99 -2.63 17.49
CA ALA A 241 -18.61 -3.63 18.49
C ALA A 241 -19.82 -4.37 19.08
N GLU A 242 -21.00 -3.76 19.02
CA GLU A 242 -22.31 -4.37 19.36
C GLU A 242 -22.80 -5.31 18.24
#